data_AF-A0A524IA73-F1
#
_entry.id   AF-A0A524IA73-F1
#
_cell.length_a   1.000
_cell.length_b   1.000
_cell.length_c   1.000
_cell.angle_alpha   90.00
_cell.angle_beta   90.00
_cell.angle_gamma   90.00
#
_symmetry.space_group_name_H-M   'P 1'
#
loop_
_entity.id
_entity.type
_entity.pdbx_description
1 polymer ?
#
loop_
_entity_poly.entity_id
_entity_poly.type
_entity_poly.pdbx_seq_one_letter_code
_entity_poly.pdbx_strand_id
1 'polypeptide(L)' 'MNRKVILITGGNSGIGKAAAMQLAAEGHHVI' A
#
# COMPACT_ATOMS: atom_id res chain seq x y z
N MET A 1 -12.98 9.62 6.73
CA MET A 1 -11.97 8.96 5.86
C MET A 1 -12.30 7.48 5.78
N ASN A 2 -12.44 6.92 4.56
CA ASN A 2 -12.79 5.51 4.36
C ASN A 2 -11.49 4.67 4.29
N ARG A 3 -11.07 4.10 5.43
CA ARG A 3 -9.88 3.26 5.52
C ARG A 3 -10.16 1.89 4.91
N LYS A 4 -9.39 1.50 3.89
CA LYS A 4 -9.46 0.18 3.26
C LYS A 4 -8.33 -0.73 3.74
N VAL A 5 -8.54 -2.03 3.60
CA VAL A 5 -7.49 -3.05 3.63
C VAL A 5 -7.10 -3.37 2.19
N ILE A 6 -5.82 -3.31 1.86
CA ILE A 6 -5.29 -3.47 0.50
C ILE A 6 -4.18 -4.52 0.54
N LEU A 7 -4.25 -5.53 -0.32
CA LEU A 7 -3.20 -6.55 -0.46
C LEU A 7 -2.32 -6.23 -1.68
N ILE A 8 -1.01 -6.10 -1.48
CA ILE A 8 -0.03 -5.85 -2.55
C ILE A 8 0.99 -6.98 -2.57
N THR A 9 1.00 -7.74 -3.68
CA THR A 9 2.08 -8.68 -3.98
C THR A 9 3.26 -7.95 -4.63
N GLY A 10 4.48 -8.46 -4.43
CA GLY A 10 5.68 -7.79 -4.95
C GLY A 10 6.02 -6.46 -4.28
N GLY A 11 5.51 -6.19 -3.07
CA GLY A 11 5.72 -4.94 -2.32
C GLY A 11 7.15 -4.67 -1.84
N ASN A 12 8.10 -5.58 -2.10
CA ASN A 12 9.47 -5.46 -1.61
C ASN A 12 10.36 -4.55 -2.48
N SER A 13 10.01 -4.32 -3.75
CA SER A 13 10.80 -3.49 -4.66
C SER A 13 9.96 -2.85 -5.77
N GLY A 14 10.59 -1.94 -6.53
CA GLY A 14 10.02 -1.32 -7.73
C GLY A 14 8.65 -0.70 -7.50
N ILE A 15 7.74 -0.91 -8.46
CA ILE A 15 6.40 -0.32 -8.46
C ILE A 15 5.53 -0.80 -7.29
N GLY A 16 5.70 -2.06 -6.86
CA GLY A 16 4.93 -2.62 -5.75
C GLY A 16 5.25 -1.91 -4.43
N LYS A 17 6.54 -1.66 -4.17
CA LYS A 17 6.99 -0.89 -3.00
C LYS A 17 6.48 0.54 -3.03
N ALA A 18 6.58 1.21 -4.18
CA ALA A 18 6.14 2.60 -4.32
C ALA A 18 4.62 2.74 -4.05
N ALA A 19 3.80 1.86 -4.63
CA ALA A 19 2.36 1.84 -4.41
C ALA A 19 2.00 1.56 -2.94
N ALA A 20 2.67 0.59 -2.30
CA ALA A 20 2.44 0.27 -0.88
C ALA A 20 2.71 1.46 0.03
N MET A 21 3.82 2.18 -0.19
CA MET A 21 4.19 3.36 0.59
C MET A 21 3.20 4.50 0.40
N GLN A 22 2.78 4.77 -0.84
CA GLN A 22 1.80 5.82 -1.12
C GLN A 22 0.45 5.54 -0.45
N LEU A 23 -0.09 4.34 -0.64
CA LEU A 23 -1.40 3.95 -0.08
C LEU A 23 -1.39 3.90 1.46
N ALA A 24 -0.27 3.49 2.06
CA ALA A 24 -0.09 3.55 3.50
C ALA A 24 -0.05 5.01 4.01
N ALA A 25 0.64 5.91 3.29
CA ALA A 25 0.70 7.34 3.62
C ALA A 25 -0.67 8.04 3.51
N GLU A 26 -1.53 7.57 2.61
CA GLU A 26 -2.94 8.00 2.50
C GLU A 26 -3.83 7.47 3.64
N GLY A 27 -3.28 6.62 4.53
CA GLY A 27 -3.94 6.14 5.75
C GLY A 27 -4.64 4.78 5.61
N HIS A 28 -4.36 4.03 4.54
CA HIS A 28 -4.89 2.68 4.35
C HIS A 28 -4.07 1.62 5.10
N HIS A 29 -4.70 0.49 5.42
CA HIS A 29 -3.99 -0.68 5.92
C HIS A 29 -3.52 -1.50 4.72
N VAL A 30 -2.22 -1.52 4.46
CA VAL A 30 -1.62 -2.28 3.35
C VAL A 30 -0.98 -3.55 3.90
N ILE A 31 -1.28 -4.70 3.28
CA ILE A 31 -0.75 -6.05 3.54
C ILE A 31 0.13 -6.46 2.38
#